data_AF-A0A2N3LFD7-F1
#
_entry.id   AF-A0A2N3LFD7-F1
#
_cell.length_a   1.000
_cell.length_b   1.000
_cell.length_c   1.000
_cell.angle_alpha   90.00
_cell.angle_beta   90.00
_cell.angle_gamma   90.00
#
_symmetry.space_group_name_H-M   'P 1'
#
loop_
_entity.id
_entity.type
_entity.pdbx_description
1 polymer ?
#
loop_
_entity_poly.entity_id
_entity_poly.type
_entity_poly.pdbx_seq_one_letter_code
_entity_poly.pdbx_strand_id
1 'polypeptide(L)' 'MFQFFLIAGLACIFISAILMGAWTDGDRQRANYYSETPKHRKQRVNTRLVFGLIGVIALFISGIIYFYFKGSVK' A
#
# COMPACT_ATOMS: atom_id res chain seq x y z
N MET A 1 -13.79 -13.20 -7.75
CA MET A 1 -13.34 -11.88 -8.26
C MET A 1 -13.15 -10.85 -7.14
N PHE A 2 -14.15 -10.59 -6.29
CA PHE A 2 -14.02 -9.69 -5.11
C PHE A 2 -12.82 -10.00 -4.20
N GLN A 3 -12.70 -11.25 -3.73
CA GLN A 3 -11.67 -11.67 -2.77
C GLN A 3 -10.25 -11.48 -3.31
N PHE A 4 -10.04 -11.68 -4.62
CA PHE A 4 -8.76 -11.48 -5.26
C PHE A 4 -8.30 -10.02 -5.15
N PHE A 5 -9.15 -9.06 -5.55
CA PHE A 5 -8.86 -7.64 -5.45
C PHE A 5 -8.71 -7.16 -4.00
N LEU A 6 -9.49 -7.74 -3.08
CA LEU A 6 -9.38 -7.43 -1.65
C LEU A 6 -8.00 -7.84 -1.10
N ILE A 7 -7.61 -9.10 -1.31
CA ILE A 7 -6.34 -9.63 -0.80
C ILE A 7 -5.15 -8.92 -1.45
N ALA A 8 -5.18 -8.74 -2.78
CA ALA A 8 -4.13 -8.02 -3.50
C ALA A 8 -4.01 -6.56 -3.01
N GLY A 9 -5.14 -5.89 -2.79
CA GLY A 9 -5.18 -4.53 -2.26
C GLY A 9 -4.59 -4.42 -0.86
N LEU A 10 -5.01 -5.29 0.06
CA LEU A 10 -4.47 -5.35 1.42
C LEU A 10 -2.96 -5.65 1.43
N ALA A 11 -2.50 -6.60 0.60
CA ALA A 11 -1.08 -6.94 0.49
C ALA A 11 -0.25 -5.75 0.00
N CYS A 12 -0.73 -5.01 -1.01
CA CYS A 12 -0.03 -3.83 -1.53
C CYS A 12 0.03 -2.69 -0.50
N ILE A 13 -1.06 -2.44 0.24
CA ILE A 13 -1.06 -1.46 1.35
C ILE A 13 -0.08 -1.89 2.43
N PHE A 14 -0.05 -3.17 2.79
CA PHE A 14 0.85 -3.70 3.80
C PHE A 14 2.33 -3.50 3.41
N ILE A 15 2.68 -3.84 2.16
CA ILE A 15 4.02 -3.59 1.61
C ILE A 15 4.36 -2.09 1.64
N SER A 16 3.43 -1.22 1.24
CA SER A 16 3.61 0.23 1.28
C SER A 16 3.88 0.73 2.71
N ALA A 17 3.14 0.23 3.70
CA ALA A 17 3.30 0.58 5.12
C ALA A 17 4.66 0.16 5.68
N ILE A 18 5.14 -1.03 5.32
CA ILE A 18 6.48 -1.49 5.68
C ILE A 18 7.54 -0.58 5.07
N LEU A 19 7.45 -0.26 3.77
CA LEU A 19 8.39 0.63 3.08
C LEU A 19 8.34 2.08 3.59
N MET A 20 7.20 2.48 4.15
CA MET A 20 7.03 3.78 4.82
C MET A 20 7.74 3.81 6.17
N GLY A 21 8.03 2.65 6.77
CA GLY A 21 8.55 2.54 8.13
C GLY A 21 7.47 2.68 9.18
N ALA A 22 6.21 2.32 8.89
CA ALA A 22 5.10 2.42 9.84
C ALA A 22 5.34 1.63 11.16
N TRP A 23 6.25 0.65 11.13
CA TRP A 23 6.65 -0.18 12.26
C TRP A 23 8.10 0.05 12.73
N THR A 24 8.74 1.15 12.32
CA THR A 24 10.10 1.49 12.74
C THR A 24 10.12 2.69 13.68
N ASP A 25 10.99 2.63 14.70
CA ASP A 25 11.18 3.72 15.66
C ASP A 25 11.74 4.98 14.98
N GLY A 26 11.40 6.16 15.53
CA GLY A 26 11.84 7.45 14.99
C GLY A 26 13.37 7.57 14.88
N ASP A 27 14.11 7.06 15.87
CA ASP A 27 15.58 7.09 15.84
C ASP A 27 16.15 6.21 14.71
N ARG A 28 15.54 5.05 14.45
CA ARG A 28 15.91 4.17 13.33
C ARG A 28 15.57 4.82 11.99
N GLN A 29 14.44 5.52 11.88
CA GLN A 29 14.10 6.27 10.67
C GLN A 29 15.08 7.40 10.39
N ARG A 30 15.51 8.14 11.42
CA ARG A 30 16.52 9.20 11.29
C ARG A 30 17.88 8.64 10.91
N ALA A 31 18.33 7.57 11.56
CA ALA A 31 19.58 6.90 11.22
C ALA A 31 19.59 6.41 9.76
N ASN A 32 18.50 5.77 9.31
CA ASN A 32 18.35 5.35 7.91
C ASN A 32 18.33 6.52 6.94
N TYR A 33 17.75 7.66 7.32
CA TYR A 33 17.77 8.85 6.49
C TYR A 33 19.19 9.36 6.27
N TYR A 34 20.02 9.41 7.31
CA TYR A 34 21.40 9.92 7.18
C TYR A 34 22.35 8.97 6.45
N SER A 35 22.13 7.65 6.52
CA SER A 35 22.98 6.66 5.85
C SER A 35 22.61 6.42 4.38
N GLU A 36 21.37 6.71 3.99
CA GLU A 36 20.87 6.45 2.64
C GLU A 36 21.16 7.60 1.66
N THR A 37 21.61 7.26 0.44
CA THR A 37 21.81 8.25 -0.62
C THR A 37 20.48 8.84 -1.12
N PRO A 38 20.48 10.10 -1.62
CA PRO A 38 19.27 10.73 -2.15
C PRO A 38 18.58 9.92 -3.25
N LYS A 39 19.35 9.19 -4.06
CA LYS A 39 18.83 8.33 -5.15
C LYS A 39 18.04 7.15 -4.59
N HIS A 40 18.60 6.42 -3.62
CA HIS A 40 17.89 5.30 -2.98
C HIS A 40 16.65 5.77 -2.22
N ARG A 41 16.73 6.93 -1.57
CA ARG A 41 15.58 7.54 -0.90
C ARG A 41 14.43 7.83 -1.85
N LYS A 42 14.73 8.45 -2.98
CA LYS A 42 13.72 8.75 -4.02
C LYS A 42 13.10 7.47 -4.56
N GLN A 43 13.91 6.42 -4.77
CA GLN A 43 13.43 5.13 -5.21
C GLN A 43 12.50 4.49 -4.16
N ARG A 44 12.89 4.46 -2.88
CA ARG A 44 12.05 3.94 -1.79
C ARG A 44 10.71 4.67 -1.71
N VAL A 45 10.74 6.00 -1.78
CA VAL A 45 9.52 6.83 -1.74
C VAL A 45 8.65 6.60 -2.97
N ASN A 46 9.23 6.46 -4.16
CA ASN A 46 8.44 6.16 -5.35
C ASN A 46 7.79 4.78 -5.26
N THR A 47 8.56 3.76 -4.89
CA THR A 47 8.05 2.39 -4.74
C THR A 47 6.93 2.32 -3.69
N ARG A 48 7.09 2.92 -2.51
CA ARG A 48 6.00 2.90 -1.49
C ARG A 48 4.73 3.59 -1.99
N LEU A 49 4.85 4.68 -2.76
CA LEU A 49 3.70 5.40 -3.30
C LEU A 49 3.00 4.59 -4.39
N VAL A 50 3.75 3.95 -5.29
CA VAL A 50 3.20 3.06 -6.33
C VAL A 50 2.44 1.90 -5.69
N PHE A 51 3.03 1.19 -4.73
CA PHE A 51 2.33 0.10 -4.03
C PHE A 51 1.13 0.59 -3.25
N GLY A 52 1.23 1.74 -2.59
CA GLY A 52 0.11 2.35 -1.87
C GLY A 52 -1.05 2.66 -2.80
N LEU A 53 -0.77 3.30 -3.95
CA LEU A 53 -1.79 3.67 -4.94
C LEU A 53 -2.44 2.43 -5.57
N ILE A 54 -1.65 1.42 -5.96
CA ILE A 54 -2.17 0.15 -6.48
C ILE A 54 -3.07 -0.52 -5.44
N GLY A 55 -2.65 -0.52 -4.17
CA GLY A 55 -3.42 -1.06 -3.06
C GLY A 55 -4.78 -0.35 -2.90
N VAL A 56 -4.78 0.99 -2.90
CA VAL A 56 -6.02 1.78 -2.82
C VAL A 56 -6.95 1.50 -3.99
N ILE A 57 -6.43 1.46 -5.23
CA ILE A 57 -7.23 1.18 -6.43
C ILE A 57 -7.83 -0.23 -6.36
N ALA A 58 -7.06 -1.24 -5.95
CA ALA A 58 -7.55 -2.60 -5.81
C ALA A 58 -8.64 -2.73 -4.74
N LEU A 59 -8.49 -2.06 -3.59
CA LEU A 59 -9.53 -2.01 -2.55
C LEU A 59 -10.78 -1.28 -3.03
N PHE A 60 -10.62 -0.20 -3.79
CA PHE A 60 -11.73 0.54 -4.38
C PHE A 60 -12.54 -0.33 -5.35
N ILE A 61 -11.86 -1.04 -6.27
CA ILE A 61 -12.50 -2.00 -7.19
C ILE A 61 -13.21 -3.10 -6.41
N SER A 62 -12.57 -3.64 -5.37
CA SER A 62 -13.15 -4.65 -4.49
C SER A 62 -14.46 -4.14 -3.84
N GLY A 63 -14.45 -2.89 -3.33
CA GLY A 63 -15.62 -2.24 -2.78
C GLY A 63 -16.76 -2.12 -3.80
N ILE A 64 -16.47 -1.65 -5.02
CA ILE A 64 -17.47 -1.54 -6.10
C ILE A 64 -18.10 -2.91 -6.41
N ILE A 65 -17.28 -3.96 -6.57
CA ILE A 65 -17.77 -5.31 -6.83
C ILE A 65 -18.69 -5.76 -5.69
N TYR A 66 -18.31 -5.55 -4.43
CA TYR A 66 -19.12 -5.92 -3.29
C TYR A 66 -20.49 -5.23 -3.29
N PHE A 67 -20.53 -3.91 -3.51
CA PHE A 67 -21.78 -3.16 -3.53
C PHE A 67 -22.68 -3.56 -4.71
N TYR A 68 -22.11 -3.79 -5.89
CA TYR A 68 -22.86 -4.23 -7.06
C TYR A 68 -23.52 -5.60 -6.85
N PHE A 69 -22.74 -6.59 -6.37
CA PHE A 69 -23.27 -7.93 -6.12
C PHE A 69 -24.25 -7.96 -4.93
N LYS A 70 -24.02 -7.17 -3.88
CA LYS A 70 -24.96 -7.04 -2.77
C LYS A 70 -26.28 -6.39 -3.20
N GLY A 71 -26.24 -5.41 -4.10
CA GLY A 71 -27.42 -4.74 -4.64
C GLY A 71 -28.26 -5.64 -5.56
N SER A 72 -27.63 -6.62 -6.24
CA SER A 72 -28.30 -7.56 -7.14
C SER A 72 -29.05 -8.70 -6.45
N VAL A 73 -28.87 -8.90 -5.14
CA VAL A 73 -29.54 -9.95 -4.34
C VAL A 73 -30.77 -9.38 -3.60
N LYS A 74 -31.32 -8.28 -4.10
CA LYS A 74 -32.61 -7.73 -3.66
C LYS A 74 -33.72 -8.14 -4.61
#